data_AF-A0A419JK29-F1
#
_entry.id   AF-A0A419JK29-F1
#
_cell.length_a   1.000
_cell.length_b   1.000
_cell.length_c   1.000
_cell.angle_alpha   90.00
_cell.angle_beta   90.00
_cell.angle_gamma   90.00
#
_symmetry.space_group_name_H-M   'P 1'
#
loop_
_entity.id
_entity.type
_entity.pdbx_description
1 polymer ?
#
loop_
_entity_poly.entity_id
_entity_poly.type
_entity_poly.pdbx_seq_one_letter_code
_entity_poly.pdbx_strand_id
1 'polypeptide(L)'
;MGSVKDLIILREATEDGSGRARFLFSDRYSVFDWGEMPDQIKGKGASTCIATAYFFERLEELGVRTHYLGVVEDEKAVKMGELEGPSDTIEFRLLRVIRPRIRGGRYDYSVYERAKGNFLIPLEIIYRNALPEGSSVFRRLKEGRLKLDDIGLEEMPEPGEVLEKPIIEVSTKLEAHDRYLSWDEAMKMCCLSEDEADEMKR
;
A
#
# COMPACT_ATOMS: atom_id res chain seq x y z
N MET A 1 14.80 -9.06 2.89
CA MET A 1 13.78 -10.12 2.97
C MET A 1 12.57 -9.49 3.66
N GLY A 2 11.42 -9.46 3.01
CA GLY A 2 10.18 -8.97 3.63
C GLY A 2 9.46 -10.09 4.37
N SER A 3 8.49 -9.74 5.21
CA SER A 3 7.73 -10.72 6.00
C SER A 3 7.07 -11.80 5.13
N VAL A 4 6.47 -11.40 4.00
CA VAL A 4 5.71 -12.30 3.12
C VAL A 4 6.12 -12.23 1.64
N LYS A 5 6.99 -11.28 1.27
CA LYS A 5 7.47 -11.07 -0.09
C LYS A 5 8.95 -10.75 -0.10
N ASP A 6 9.63 -11.21 -1.13
CA ASP A 6 11.02 -10.88 -1.40
C ASP A 6 11.16 -9.99 -2.63
N LEU A 7 12.03 -8.99 -2.52
CA LEU A 7 12.31 -8.02 -3.57
C LEU A 7 13.60 -8.41 -4.27
N ILE A 8 13.54 -8.61 -5.58
CA ILE A 8 14.70 -8.82 -6.45
C ILE A 8 14.81 -7.61 -7.36
N ILE A 9 15.87 -6.82 -7.21
CA ILE A 9 16.10 -5.65 -8.06
C ILE A 9 16.87 -6.09 -9.30
N LEU A 10 16.27 -5.91 -10.48
CA LEU A 10 16.90 -6.17 -11.78
C LEU A 10 17.61 -4.92 -12.30
N ARG A 11 17.03 -3.75 -12.03
CA ARG A 11 17.60 -2.43 -12.33
C ARG A 11 17.17 -1.44 -11.25
N GLU A 12 18.12 -0.70 -10.71
CA GLU A 12 17.85 0.34 -9.73
C GLU A 12 17.00 1.49 -10.29
N ALA A 13 16.22 2.11 -9.42
CA ALA A 13 15.51 3.35 -9.74
C ALA A 13 16.45 4.56 -9.56
N THR A 14 16.28 5.57 -10.40
CA THR A 14 17.05 6.83 -10.34
C THR A 14 16.11 7.99 -10.02
N GLU A 15 16.63 9.21 -9.95
CA GLU A 15 15.77 10.38 -9.75
C GLU A 15 14.77 10.56 -10.89
N ASP A 16 15.23 10.40 -12.14
CA ASP A 16 14.44 10.70 -13.33
C ASP A 16 13.86 9.47 -14.03
N GLY A 17 14.10 8.26 -13.51
CA GLY A 17 13.73 7.03 -14.21
C GLY A 17 13.44 5.85 -13.30
N SER A 18 12.34 5.14 -13.59
CA SER A 18 11.98 3.93 -12.87
C SER A 18 12.97 2.79 -13.13
N GLY A 19 13.24 2.03 -12.07
CA GLY A 19 13.97 0.77 -12.14
C GLY A 19 13.06 -0.37 -12.60
N ARG A 20 13.54 -1.60 -12.44
CA ARG A 20 12.79 -2.82 -12.69
C ARG A 20 13.10 -3.82 -11.59
N ALA A 21 12.05 -4.41 -11.03
CA ALA A 21 12.19 -5.36 -9.94
C ALA A 21 11.11 -6.44 -10.02
N ARG A 22 11.33 -7.52 -9.26
CA ARG A 22 10.38 -8.61 -9.06
C ARG A 22 10.00 -8.72 -7.60
N PHE A 23 8.72 -8.96 -7.34
CA PHE A 23 8.25 -9.42 -6.05
C PHE A 23 7.98 -10.92 -6.14
N LEU A 24 8.72 -11.68 -5.33
CA LEU A 24 8.50 -13.10 -5.10
C LEU A 24 7.57 -13.28 -3.89
N PHE A 25 6.38 -13.82 -4.11
CA PHE A 25 5.36 -14.04 -3.09
C PHE A 25 5.61 -15.38 -2.42
N SER A 26 5.85 -15.35 -1.11
CA SER A 26 6.15 -16.57 -0.35
C SER A 26 4.91 -17.19 0.28
N ASP A 27 5.03 -18.46 0.68
CA ASP A 27 4.04 -19.18 1.51
C ASP A 27 4.10 -18.78 3.00
N ARG A 28 5.00 -17.86 3.36
CA ARG A 28 5.08 -17.27 4.70
C ARG A 28 3.87 -16.38 5.00
N TYR A 29 3.53 -16.26 6.26
CA TYR A 29 2.53 -15.33 6.77
C TYR A 29 2.99 -14.68 8.08
N SER A 30 2.34 -13.58 8.46
CA SER A 30 2.62 -12.81 9.66
C SER A 30 1.31 -12.45 10.33
N VAL A 31 1.29 -12.46 11.66
CA VAL A 31 0.14 -12.06 12.48
C VAL A 31 0.65 -11.05 13.52
N PHE A 32 -0.10 -9.97 13.75
CA PHE A 32 0.24 -8.90 14.71
C PHE A 32 1.65 -8.32 14.55
N ASP A 33 2.11 -8.16 13.30
CA ASP A 33 3.45 -7.63 12.97
C ASP A 33 4.63 -8.37 13.62
N TRP A 34 4.42 -9.63 14.02
CA TRP A 34 5.45 -10.46 14.64
C TRP A 34 6.59 -10.83 13.67
N GLY A 35 6.33 -10.79 12.36
CA GLY A 35 7.21 -11.30 11.33
C GLY A 35 6.77 -12.68 10.85
N GLU A 36 7.68 -13.44 10.26
CA GLU A 36 7.38 -14.78 9.74
C GLU A 36 6.94 -15.74 10.86
N MET A 37 5.80 -16.41 10.64
CA MET A 37 5.33 -17.51 11.47
C MET A 37 6.17 -18.78 11.23
N PRO A 38 6.29 -19.68 12.23
CA PRO A 38 7.17 -20.85 12.13
C PRO A 38 6.72 -21.88 11.09
N ASP A 39 5.45 -21.86 10.70
CA ASP A 39 4.85 -22.70 9.66
C ASP A 39 4.50 -21.89 8.40
N GLN A 40 4.17 -22.61 7.32
CA GLN A 40 3.85 -22.04 6.02
C GLN A 40 2.49 -22.50 5.52
N ILE A 41 1.82 -21.64 4.76
CA ILE A 41 0.55 -21.97 4.10
C ILE A 41 0.84 -22.35 2.65
N LYS A 42 0.85 -23.65 2.36
CA LYS A 42 1.19 -24.19 1.04
C LYS A 42 0.36 -23.53 -0.07
N GLY A 43 1.03 -22.97 -1.07
CA GLY A 43 0.42 -22.35 -2.26
C GLY A 43 -0.09 -20.93 -2.05
N LYS A 44 0.03 -20.36 -0.84
CA LYS A 44 -0.39 -18.99 -0.54
C LYS A 44 0.33 -17.97 -1.43
N GLY A 45 1.64 -18.15 -1.65
CA GLY A 45 2.46 -17.26 -2.47
C GLY A 45 1.90 -17.12 -3.88
N ALA A 46 1.75 -18.26 -4.56
CA ALA A 46 1.17 -18.33 -5.89
C ALA A 46 -0.27 -17.78 -5.93
N SER A 47 -1.15 -18.18 -5.01
CA SER A 47 -2.53 -17.66 -4.98
C SER A 47 -2.58 -16.14 -4.79
N THR A 48 -1.73 -15.58 -3.93
CA THR A 48 -1.65 -14.13 -3.70
C THR A 48 -1.09 -13.41 -4.92
N CYS A 49 -0.10 -14.00 -5.60
CA CYS A 49 0.46 -13.46 -6.83
C CYS A 49 -0.60 -13.37 -7.94
N ILE A 50 -1.35 -14.45 -8.19
CA ILE A 50 -2.43 -14.46 -9.20
C ILE A 50 -3.54 -13.48 -8.86
N ALA A 51 -3.99 -13.42 -7.60
CA ALA A 51 -4.97 -12.43 -7.18
C ALA A 51 -4.46 -10.99 -7.38
N THR A 52 -3.20 -10.73 -7.07
CA THR A 52 -2.56 -9.42 -7.28
C THR A 52 -2.52 -9.05 -8.76
N ALA A 53 -2.10 -9.98 -9.62
CA ALA A 53 -2.06 -9.80 -11.07
C ALA A 53 -3.45 -9.48 -11.64
N TYR A 54 -4.47 -10.23 -11.23
CA TYR A 54 -5.86 -9.99 -11.62
C TYR A 54 -6.31 -8.56 -11.33
N PHE A 55 -6.07 -8.06 -10.10
CA PHE A 55 -6.46 -6.70 -9.74
C PHE A 55 -5.66 -5.65 -10.50
N PHE A 56 -4.35 -5.84 -10.72
CA PHE A 56 -3.57 -4.89 -11.53
C PHE A 56 -4.07 -4.81 -12.96
N GLU A 57 -4.27 -5.95 -13.64
CA GLU A 57 -4.76 -5.97 -15.02
C GLU A 57 -6.17 -5.36 -15.11
N ARG A 58 -7.04 -5.63 -14.13
CA ARG A 58 -8.37 -5.02 -14.06
C ARG A 58 -8.34 -3.51 -13.86
N LEU A 59 -7.41 -3.01 -13.04
CA LEU A 59 -7.21 -1.57 -12.83
C LEU A 59 -6.70 -0.90 -14.11
N GLU A 60 -5.79 -1.55 -14.85
CA GLU A 60 -5.30 -1.05 -16.14
C GLU A 60 -6.41 -0.97 -17.20
N GLU A 61 -7.31 -1.96 -17.25
CA GLU A 61 -8.51 -1.92 -18.10
C GLU A 61 -9.44 -0.74 -17.77
N LEU A 62 -9.49 -0.34 -16.51
CA LEU A 62 -10.24 0.83 -16.03
C LEU A 62 -9.49 2.16 -16.24
N GLY A 63 -8.28 2.12 -16.81
CA GLY A 63 -7.47 3.30 -17.10
C GLY A 63 -6.61 3.79 -15.92
N VAL A 64 -6.54 3.03 -14.83
CA VAL A 64 -5.70 3.37 -13.68
C VAL A 64 -4.25 3.02 -14.02
N ARG A 65 -3.34 3.99 -13.87
CA ARG A 65 -1.92 3.76 -14.12
C ARG A 65 -1.31 2.92 -13.00
N THR A 66 -0.61 1.85 -13.37
CA THR A 66 0.05 0.97 -12.40
C THR A 66 1.55 0.85 -12.67
N HIS A 67 2.28 0.35 -11.67
CA HIS A 67 3.68 -0.05 -11.84
C HIS A 67 3.84 -1.50 -12.34
N TYR A 68 2.77 -2.27 -12.45
CA TYR A 68 2.81 -3.68 -12.82
C TYR A 68 3.28 -3.85 -14.27
N LEU A 69 4.04 -4.92 -14.53
CA LEU A 69 4.54 -5.26 -15.87
C LEU A 69 4.13 -6.65 -16.34
N GLY A 70 3.63 -7.50 -15.45
CA GLY A 70 3.22 -8.87 -15.75
C GLY A 70 3.55 -9.85 -14.63
N VAL A 71 2.99 -11.06 -14.73
CA VAL A 71 3.39 -12.23 -13.95
C VAL A 71 4.61 -12.86 -14.62
N VAL A 72 5.54 -13.42 -13.86
CA VAL A 72 6.77 -13.99 -14.43
C VAL A 72 6.58 -15.48 -14.74
N GLU A 73 6.83 -15.85 -15.99
CA GLU A 73 6.93 -17.23 -16.50
C GLU A 73 8.17 -17.31 -17.40
N ASP A 74 8.98 -18.36 -17.25
CA ASP A 74 10.26 -18.52 -17.98
C ASP A 74 11.13 -17.25 -18.01
N GLU A 75 11.29 -16.63 -16.85
CA GLU A 75 12.04 -15.39 -16.63
C GLU A 75 11.51 -14.15 -17.38
N LYS A 76 10.32 -14.22 -17.97
CA LYS A 76 9.68 -13.11 -18.69
C LYS A 76 8.39 -12.69 -18.03
N ALA A 77 8.13 -11.39 -18.04
CA ALA A 77 6.83 -10.87 -17.64
C ALA A 77 5.82 -11.09 -18.77
N VAL A 78 4.74 -11.82 -18.48
CA VAL A 78 3.63 -12.15 -19.36
C VAL A 78 2.31 -11.70 -18.75
N LYS A 79 1.25 -11.62 -19.54
CA LYS A 79 -0.09 -11.36 -19.00
C LYS A 79 -0.61 -12.57 -18.25
N MET A 80 -1.48 -12.36 -17.28
CA MET A 80 -2.08 -13.45 -16.51
C MET A 80 -2.80 -14.47 -17.40
N GLY A 81 -3.47 -14.02 -18.47
CA GLY A 81 -4.15 -14.89 -19.43
C GLY A 81 -3.23 -15.72 -20.34
N GLU A 82 -1.91 -15.49 -20.29
CA GLU A 82 -0.90 -16.21 -21.08
C GLU A 82 -0.17 -17.29 -20.26
N LEU A 83 -0.43 -17.37 -18.95
CA LEU A 83 0.23 -18.34 -18.06
C LEU A 83 -0.18 -19.77 -18.39
N GLU A 84 0.81 -20.67 -18.48
CA GLU A 84 0.60 -22.12 -18.60
C GLU A 84 0.55 -22.81 -17.23
N GLY A 85 1.13 -22.19 -16.20
CA GLY A 85 1.14 -22.69 -14.82
C GLY A 85 1.00 -21.61 -13.75
N PRO A 86 0.85 -22.02 -12.47
CA PRO A 86 0.85 -21.07 -11.37
C PRO A 86 2.22 -20.42 -11.22
N SER A 87 2.23 -19.10 -11.04
CA SER A 87 3.45 -18.33 -10.75
C SER A 87 3.26 -17.54 -9.45
N ASP A 88 4.36 -17.37 -8.73
CA ASP A 88 4.47 -16.67 -7.46
C ASP A 88 5.21 -15.34 -7.60
N THR A 89 5.51 -14.91 -8.82
CA THR A 89 6.36 -13.75 -9.07
C THR A 89 5.69 -12.76 -9.99
N ILE A 90 5.66 -11.48 -9.60
CA ILE A 90 5.33 -10.38 -10.52
C ILE A 90 6.57 -9.55 -10.82
N GLU A 91 6.61 -8.97 -12.01
CA GLU A 91 7.58 -7.94 -12.38
C GLU A 91 6.89 -6.56 -12.38
N PHE A 92 7.61 -5.53 -11.95
CA PHE A 92 7.07 -4.18 -11.83
C PHE A 92 8.14 -3.10 -12.02
N ARG A 93 7.69 -1.88 -12.33
CA ARG A 93 8.50 -0.65 -12.37
C ARG A 93 8.87 -0.27 -10.94
N LEU A 94 10.16 -0.34 -10.63
CA LEU A 94 10.67 0.03 -9.32
C LEU A 94 10.74 1.56 -9.19
N LEU A 95 10.19 2.10 -8.12
CA LEU A 95 10.30 3.52 -7.77
C LEU A 95 11.29 3.68 -6.61
N ARG A 96 11.82 4.90 -6.42
CA ARG A 96 12.68 5.18 -5.27
C ARG A 96 11.91 5.13 -3.97
N VAL A 97 12.53 4.59 -2.92
CA VAL A 97 12.02 4.70 -1.55
C VAL A 97 12.88 5.71 -0.79
N ILE A 98 12.36 6.92 -0.65
CA ILE A 98 13.05 8.01 0.07
C ILE A 98 12.71 7.90 1.55
N ARG A 99 13.64 7.42 2.38
CA ARG A 99 13.36 7.25 3.81
C ARG A 99 13.50 8.58 4.56
N PRO A 100 12.53 8.97 5.41
CA PRO A 100 12.68 10.11 6.30
C PRO A 100 13.82 9.87 7.30
N ARG A 101 14.45 10.95 7.76
CA ARG A 101 15.48 10.87 8.81
C ARG A 101 14.85 11.01 10.18
N ILE A 102 15.50 10.52 11.23
CA ILE A 102 15.08 10.78 12.60
C ILE A 102 15.90 11.96 13.14
N ARG A 103 15.22 13.02 13.61
CA ARG A 103 15.82 14.17 14.29
C ARG A 103 15.07 14.48 15.58
N GLY A 104 15.79 14.54 16.70
CA GLY A 104 15.18 14.80 18.01
C GLY A 104 14.09 13.79 18.41
N GLY A 105 14.23 12.53 17.97
CA GLY A 105 13.23 11.48 18.23
C GLY A 105 11.97 11.54 17.37
N ARG A 106 11.91 12.41 16.35
CA ARG A 106 10.78 12.52 15.42
C ARG A 106 11.25 12.25 13.99
N TYR A 107 10.34 11.72 13.17
CA TYR A 107 10.58 11.57 11.73
C TYR A 107 10.51 12.93 11.05
N ASP A 108 11.57 13.23 10.29
CA ASP A 108 11.75 14.45 9.51
C ASP A 108 11.58 14.12 8.02
N TYR A 109 10.46 14.59 7.48
CA TYR A 109 10.04 14.41 6.10
C TYR A 109 10.49 15.57 5.17
N SER A 110 11.31 16.52 5.64
CA SER A 110 11.80 17.65 4.81
C SER A 110 12.55 17.22 3.54
N VAL A 111 13.00 15.97 3.45
CA VAL A 111 13.56 15.41 2.22
C VAL A 111 12.58 15.45 1.04
N TYR A 112 11.26 15.41 1.31
CA TYR A 112 10.22 15.45 0.30
C TYR A 112 10.01 16.85 -0.31
N GLU A 113 10.38 17.92 0.39
CA GLU A 113 10.29 19.31 -0.14
C GLU A 113 11.09 19.51 -1.44
N ARG A 114 12.10 18.68 -1.66
CA ARG A 114 12.98 18.72 -2.83
C ARG A 114 12.76 17.55 -3.78
N ALA A 115 11.97 16.56 -3.38
CA ALA A 115 11.76 15.36 -4.16
C ALA A 115 10.79 15.66 -5.31
N LYS A 116 11.13 15.19 -6.52
CA LYS A 116 10.27 15.33 -7.70
C LYS A 116 10.12 13.99 -8.38
N GLY A 117 8.89 13.48 -8.45
CA GLY A 117 8.54 12.28 -9.21
C GLY A 117 9.32 10.99 -8.87
N ASN A 118 8.84 9.89 -9.44
CA ASN A 118 9.53 8.59 -9.42
C ASN A 118 9.95 8.09 -8.01
N PHE A 119 9.10 8.35 -7.00
CA PHE A 119 9.27 7.84 -5.65
C PHE A 119 7.95 7.32 -5.09
N LEU A 120 8.05 6.43 -4.11
CA LEU A 120 6.93 6.01 -3.28
C LEU A 120 6.50 7.16 -2.37
N ILE A 121 5.25 7.59 -2.51
CA ILE A 121 4.61 8.51 -1.56
C ILE A 121 4.49 7.75 -0.22
N PRO A 122 5.01 8.28 0.90
CA PRO A 122 5.19 7.52 2.14
C PRO A 122 3.91 7.41 2.98
N LEU A 123 2.78 7.21 2.30
CA LEU A 123 1.45 7.05 2.87
C LEU A 123 0.93 5.64 2.60
N GLU A 124 0.20 5.10 3.57
CA GLU A 124 -0.77 4.04 3.30
C GLU A 124 -2.14 4.69 3.07
N ILE A 125 -2.78 4.35 1.97
CA ILE A 125 -4.15 4.76 1.67
C ILE A 125 -5.08 3.62 2.07
N ILE A 126 -5.97 3.86 3.02
CA ILE A 126 -6.86 2.87 3.60
C ILE A 126 -8.30 3.26 3.25
N TYR A 127 -8.99 2.42 2.49
CA TYR A 127 -10.42 2.62 2.23
C TYR A 127 -11.25 1.55 2.93
N ARG A 128 -12.46 1.94 3.37
CA ARG A 128 -13.39 1.05 4.09
C ARG A 128 -14.77 1.19 3.49
N ASN A 129 -15.31 0.10 2.95
CA ASN A 129 -16.70 0.01 2.53
C ASN A 129 -17.62 -0.46 3.67
N ALA A 130 -17.06 -1.05 4.71
CA ALA A 130 -17.78 -1.54 5.88
C ALA A 130 -16.88 -1.53 7.12
N LEU A 131 -17.49 -1.54 8.31
CA LEU A 131 -16.80 -1.50 9.60
C LEU A 131 -17.03 -2.79 10.40
N PRO A 132 -16.24 -3.86 10.18
CA PRO A 132 -16.37 -5.07 10.98
C PRO A 132 -16.04 -4.81 12.46
N GLU A 133 -16.52 -5.65 13.37
CA GLU A 133 -16.36 -5.49 14.83
C GLU A 133 -14.91 -5.22 15.27
N GLY A 134 -13.93 -5.86 14.62
CA GLY A 134 -12.50 -5.68 14.90
C GLY A 134 -11.88 -4.38 14.34
N SER A 135 -12.67 -3.48 13.73
CA SER A 135 -12.15 -2.26 13.11
C SER A 135 -11.53 -1.32 14.14
N SER A 136 -10.33 -0.80 13.84
CA SER A 136 -9.66 0.20 14.67
C SER A 136 -10.46 1.51 14.81
N VAL A 137 -11.44 1.75 13.92
CA VAL A 137 -12.33 2.90 13.95
C VAL A 137 -13.09 2.98 15.28
N PHE A 138 -13.74 1.89 15.72
CA PHE A 138 -14.55 1.87 16.95
C PHE A 138 -13.73 2.23 18.19
N ARG A 139 -12.53 1.65 18.32
CA ARG A 139 -11.63 1.95 19.44
C ARG A 139 -11.21 3.41 19.43
N ARG A 140 -10.84 3.98 18.27
CA ARG A 140 -10.39 5.38 18.18
C ARG A 140 -11.51 6.39 18.43
N LEU A 141 -12.73 6.12 17.97
CA LEU A 141 -13.91 6.94 18.27
C LEU A 141 -14.18 6.94 19.80
N LYS A 142 -14.19 5.76 20.42
CA LYS A 142 -14.40 5.61 21.87
C LYS A 142 -13.33 6.32 22.72
N GLU A 143 -12.08 6.29 22.26
CA GLU A 143 -10.95 6.97 22.91
C GLU A 143 -10.87 8.47 22.61
N GLY A 144 -11.76 9.01 21.76
CA GLY A 144 -11.73 10.42 21.34
C GLY A 144 -10.54 10.80 20.46
N ARG A 145 -9.85 9.81 19.88
CA ARG A 145 -8.71 9.99 18.97
C ARG A 145 -9.14 10.17 17.50
N LEU A 146 -10.41 9.95 17.21
CA LEU A 146 -11.05 10.16 15.92
C LEU A 146 -12.41 10.80 16.17
N LYS A 147 -12.82 11.76 15.34
CA LYS A 147 -14.18 12.31 15.35
C LYS A 147 -14.97 11.73 14.18
N LEU A 148 -16.30 11.71 14.31
CA LEU A 148 -17.18 11.23 13.23
C LEU A 148 -17.02 12.10 11.97
N ASP A 149 -16.96 13.43 12.15
CA ASP A 149 -16.72 14.38 11.06
C ASP A 149 -15.42 14.10 10.29
N ASP A 150 -14.36 13.62 10.97
CA ASP A 150 -13.06 13.32 10.33
C ASP A 150 -13.16 12.18 9.32
N ILE A 151 -14.19 11.32 9.44
CA ILE A 151 -14.49 10.18 8.56
C ILE A 151 -15.82 10.35 7.82
N GLY A 152 -16.41 11.55 7.85
CA GLY A 152 -17.64 11.86 7.12
C GLY A 152 -18.88 11.10 7.62
N LEU A 153 -18.92 10.74 8.91
CA LEU A 153 -20.09 10.15 9.55
C LEU A 153 -20.80 11.20 10.42
N GLU A 154 -22.13 11.10 10.51
CA GLU A 154 -22.95 11.97 11.37
C GLU A 154 -23.28 11.28 12.71
N GLU A 155 -23.35 9.96 12.71
CA GLU A 155 -23.71 9.13 13.86
C GLU A 155 -22.69 8.01 14.08
N MET A 156 -22.69 7.43 15.29
CA MET A 156 -21.82 6.31 15.60
C MET A 156 -22.21 5.08 14.78
N PRO A 157 -21.30 4.49 14.00
CA PRO A 157 -21.63 3.33 13.18
C PRO A 157 -21.81 2.07 14.05
N GLU A 158 -22.48 1.07 13.51
CA GLU A 158 -22.62 -0.25 14.11
C GLU A 158 -21.61 -1.27 13.55
N PRO A 159 -21.16 -2.27 14.34
CA PRO A 159 -20.34 -3.37 13.83
C PRO A 159 -21.01 -4.11 12.66
N GLY A 160 -20.29 -4.22 11.55
CA GLY A 160 -20.75 -4.86 10.31
C GLY A 160 -21.51 -3.94 9.37
N GLU A 161 -21.73 -2.68 9.75
CA GLU A 161 -22.41 -1.70 8.91
C GLU A 161 -21.68 -1.51 7.57
N VAL A 162 -22.46 -1.53 6.48
CA VAL A 162 -22.02 -1.18 5.13
C VAL A 162 -22.26 0.31 4.95
N LEU A 163 -21.20 1.03 4.62
CA LEU A 163 -21.22 2.49 4.56
C LEU A 163 -21.80 2.95 3.21
N GLU A 164 -22.59 4.02 3.23
CA GLU A 164 -23.10 4.64 1.99
C GLU A 164 -21.96 5.14 1.10
N LYS A 165 -20.94 5.73 1.72
CA LYS A 165 -19.72 6.18 1.06
C LYS A 165 -18.49 5.54 1.73
N PRO A 166 -17.47 5.12 0.97
CA PRO A 166 -16.26 4.61 1.56
C PRO A 166 -15.58 5.66 2.42
N ILE A 167 -15.11 5.27 3.60
CA ILE A 167 -14.19 6.09 4.38
C ILE A 167 -12.79 5.93 3.78
N ILE A 168 -12.10 7.04 3.55
CA ILE A 168 -10.70 7.05 3.08
C ILE A 168 -9.83 7.72 4.14
N GLU A 169 -8.94 6.93 4.74
CA GLU A 169 -7.98 7.34 5.74
C GLU A 169 -6.55 7.19 5.23
N VAL A 170 -5.62 7.92 5.86
CA VAL A 170 -4.20 7.83 5.54
C VAL A 170 -3.36 7.62 6.79
N SER A 171 -2.31 6.81 6.67
CA SER A 171 -1.29 6.63 7.70
C SER A 171 0.11 6.71 7.12
N THR A 172 1.12 6.88 7.99
CA THR A 172 2.52 6.79 7.59
C THR A 172 2.87 5.38 7.13
N LYS A 173 3.82 5.22 6.19
CA LYS A 173 4.30 3.91 5.67
C LYS A 173 5.73 3.55 6.09
N LEU A 174 6.55 4.57 6.36
CA LEU A 174 8.01 4.46 6.50
C LEU A 174 8.50 4.72 7.93
N GLU A 175 7.58 4.85 8.88
CA GLU A 175 7.87 4.94 10.30
C GLU A 175 8.01 3.54 10.91
N ALA A 176 8.45 3.43 12.17
CA ALA A 176 8.53 2.15 12.87
C ALA A 176 7.14 1.58 13.21
N HIS A 177 6.19 2.48 13.44
CA HIS A 177 4.78 2.17 13.62
C HIS A 177 3.96 3.17 12.81
N ASP A 178 2.99 2.68 12.08
CA ASP A 178 2.15 3.52 11.24
C ASP A 178 1.22 4.37 12.12
N ARG A 179 1.20 5.66 11.83
CA ARG A 179 0.41 6.66 12.55
C ARG A 179 -0.63 7.23 11.59
N TYR A 180 -1.89 7.25 12.02
CA TYR A 180 -2.96 7.93 11.30
C TYR A 180 -2.72 9.44 11.23
N LEU A 181 -3.03 10.02 10.07
CA LEU A 181 -2.86 11.44 9.77
C LEU A 181 -4.19 12.02 9.32
N SER A 182 -4.39 13.32 9.53
CA SER A 182 -5.36 14.05 8.72
C SER A 182 -4.85 14.23 7.29
N TRP A 183 -5.75 14.51 6.35
CA TRP A 183 -5.35 14.83 4.98
C TRP A 183 -4.43 16.06 4.91
N ASP A 184 -4.69 17.10 5.71
CA ASP A 184 -3.83 18.28 5.80
C ASP A 184 -2.41 17.94 6.27
N GLU A 185 -2.30 17.06 7.28
CA GLU A 185 -1.01 16.57 7.77
C GLU A 185 -0.28 15.75 6.69
N ALA A 186 -0.99 14.87 6.00
CA ALA A 186 -0.45 14.02 4.95
C ALA A 186 0.04 14.87 3.75
N MET A 187 -0.75 15.84 3.32
CA MET A 187 -0.38 16.77 2.25
C MET A 187 0.86 17.58 2.62
N LYS A 188 0.90 18.13 3.83
CA LYS A 188 2.07 18.87 4.32
C LYS A 188 3.32 17.99 4.41
N MET A 189 3.17 16.76 4.93
CA MET A 189 4.27 15.82 5.13
C MET A 189 4.87 15.33 3.80
N CYS A 190 4.02 15.09 2.80
CA CYS A 190 4.41 14.53 1.50
C CYS A 190 4.57 15.60 0.41
N CYS A 191 4.33 16.87 0.73
CA CYS A 191 4.32 18.00 -0.21
C CYS A 191 3.34 17.79 -1.39
N LEU A 192 2.16 17.22 -1.10
CA LEU A 192 1.12 16.99 -2.11
C LEU A 192 0.35 18.28 -2.40
N SER A 193 -0.03 18.48 -3.65
CA SER A 193 -1.04 19.49 -4.01
C SER A 193 -2.44 19.04 -3.61
N GLU A 194 -3.39 19.99 -3.60
CA GLU A 194 -4.82 19.68 -3.45
C GLU A 194 -5.29 18.73 -4.56
N ASP A 195 -4.92 19.00 -5.82
CA ASP A 195 -5.26 18.13 -6.96
C ASP A 195 -4.74 16.70 -6.79
N GLU A 196 -3.52 16.52 -6.29
CA GLU A 196 -2.96 15.18 -6.04
C GLU A 196 -3.69 14.47 -4.90
N ALA A 197 -4.04 15.18 -3.83
CA ALA A 197 -4.78 14.62 -2.72
C ALA A 197 -6.22 14.23 -3.12
N ASP A 198 -6.87 15.04 -3.97
CA ASP A 198 -8.21 14.77 -4.46
C ASP A 198 -8.23 13.62 -5.47
N GLU A 199 -7.22 13.52 -6.34
CA GLU A 199 -7.05 12.34 -7.22
C GLU A 199 -6.84 11.06 -6.41
N MET A 200 -6.16 11.11 -5.26
CA MET A 200 -6.02 9.94 -4.37
C MET A 200 -7.33 9.53 -3.68
N LYS A 201 -8.27 10.45 -3.48
CA LYS A 201 -9.57 10.19 -2.82
C LYS A 201 -10.65 9.73 -3.80
N ARG A 202 -10.39 9.81 -5.10
CA ARG A 202 -11.34 9.51 -6.16
C ARG A 202 -11.43 8.01 -6.45
#